data_AF-A0A6N2CXI4-F1
#
_entry.id   AF-A0A6N2CXI4-F1
#
_cell.length_a   1.000
_cell.length_b   1.000
_cell.length_c   1.000
_cell.angle_alpha   90.00
_cell.angle_beta   90.00
_cell.angle_gamma   90.00
#
_symmetry.space_group_name_H-M   'P 1'
#
loop_
_entity.id
_entity.type
_entity.pdbx_description
1 polymer ?
#
loop_
_entity_poly.entity_id
_entity_poly.type
_entity_poly.pdbx_seq_one_letter_code
_entity_poly.pdbx_strand_id
1 'polypeptide(L)'
;MDRNLGASQVATSSDDEDAYGDLYQWGRFADGHQCRNSSTTTTLSSGDQPGHGDFILSLTGPMDWRDPQESNLWQGVNGVNNPCPDGFRLPTDSELNEERLSWVDPQINSSNNAAGAFASPLKMPMAGNRSPTNGSVIINSGLYWSSTFSGTVSRRLLFFEIDENASMNISERARGFSVRCIKD
;
A
#
# COMPACT_ATOMS: atom_id res chain seq x y z
N MET A 1 8.24 6.27 -9.35
CA MET A 1 7.09 6.62 -10.23
C MET A 1 6.44 7.89 -9.73
N ASP A 2 5.80 8.66 -10.60
CA ASP A 2 5.12 9.93 -10.26
C ASP A 2 3.71 9.74 -9.66
N ARG A 3 3.14 8.53 -9.72
CA ARG A 3 1.80 8.19 -9.22
C ARG A 3 1.72 6.81 -8.55
N ASN A 4 0.59 6.54 -7.87
CA ASN A 4 0.29 5.23 -7.30
C ASN A 4 0.21 4.17 -8.43
N LEU A 5 0.60 2.93 -8.16
CA LEU A 5 0.42 1.85 -9.11
C LEU A 5 -1.08 1.64 -9.37
N GLY A 6 -1.48 1.61 -10.64
CA GLY A 6 -2.88 1.56 -11.08
C GLY A 6 -3.58 2.92 -11.23
N ALA A 7 -2.94 4.04 -10.88
CA ALA A 7 -3.52 5.38 -11.03
C ALA A 7 -3.50 5.87 -12.49
N SER A 8 -4.54 6.58 -12.92
CA SER A 8 -4.64 7.17 -14.26
C SER A 8 -3.87 8.49 -14.35
N GLN A 9 -3.72 9.23 -13.24
CA GLN A 9 -3.00 10.51 -13.20
C GLN A 9 -2.12 10.72 -11.96
N VAL A 10 -1.29 11.76 -12.02
CA VAL A 10 -0.60 12.30 -10.84
C VAL A 10 -1.61 13.09 -10.04
N ALA A 11 -1.60 12.94 -8.71
CA ALA A 11 -2.53 13.62 -7.82
C ALA A 11 -2.55 15.14 -8.03
N THR A 12 -3.74 15.69 -8.18
CA THR A 12 -4.03 17.13 -8.20
C THR A 12 -4.57 17.63 -6.85
N SER A 13 -4.98 16.72 -5.97
CA SER A 13 -5.36 16.95 -4.57
C SER A 13 -5.12 15.68 -3.75
N SER A 14 -5.24 15.76 -2.42
CA SER A 14 -5.13 14.59 -1.54
C SER A 14 -6.26 13.58 -1.74
N ASP A 15 -7.42 14.02 -2.22
CA ASP A 15 -8.64 13.25 -2.43
C ASP A 15 -8.93 12.96 -3.92
N ASP A 16 -7.93 13.12 -4.79
CA ASP A 16 -8.04 12.86 -6.23
C ASP A 16 -8.24 11.37 -6.55
N GLU A 17 -9.49 10.99 -6.87
CA GLU A 17 -9.88 9.60 -7.15
C GLU A 17 -9.08 8.97 -8.30
N ASP A 18 -8.76 9.76 -9.33
CA ASP A 18 -7.99 9.31 -10.51
C ASP A 18 -6.52 9.03 -10.16
N ALA A 19 -6.04 9.56 -9.03
CA ALA A 19 -4.69 9.36 -8.53
C ALA A 19 -4.55 8.25 -7.47
N TYR A 20 -5.66 7.69 -7.00
CA TYR A 20 -5.65 6.71 -5.91
C TYR A 20 -4.96 5.41 -6.25
N GLY A 21 -5.08 4.95 -7.50
CA GLY A 21 -4.57 3.64 -7.93
C GLY A 21 -5.22 2.46 -7.21
N ASP A 22 -4.57 1.31 -7.27
CA ASP A 22 -5.11 0.04 -6.79
C ASP A 22 -4.77 -0.27 -5.32
N LEU A 23 -5.44 -1.28 -4.74
CA LEU A 23 -5.30 -1.68 -3.33
C LEU A 23 -4.84 -3.14 -3.20
N TYR A 24 -3.53 -3.33 -3.04
CA TYR A 24 -2.87 -4.63 -3.05
C TYR A 24 -2.86 -5.30 -1.69
N GLN A 25 -3.02 -6.63 -1.66
CA GLN A 25 -2.70 -7.45 -0.50
C GLN A 25 -1.18 -7.68 -0.45
N TRP A 26 -0.58 -7.59 0.73
CA TRP A 26 0.88 -7.56 0.85
C TRP A 26 1.51 -8.84 0.30
N GLY A 27 2.46 -8.73 -0.62
CA GLY A 27 3.14 -9.87 -1.23
C GLY A 27 2.40 -10.52 -2.41
N ARG A 28 1.17 -10.09 -2.74
CA ARG A 28 0.39 -10.68 -3.85
C ARG A 28 0.67 -9.96 -5.17
N PHE A 29 0.80 -10.72 -6.26
CA PHE A 29 0.96 -10.14 -7.59
C PHE A 29 -0.32 -9.45 -8.08
N ALA A 30 -0.22 -8.58 -9.07
CA ALA A 30 -1.38 -7.96 -9.73
C ALA A 30 -2.14 -8.99 -10.59
N ASP A 31 -3.06 -9.73 -9.97
CA ASP A 31 -3.88 -10.79 -10.58
C ASP A 31 -5.36 -10.40 -10.73
N GLY A 32 -5.71 -9.15 -10.41
CA GLY A 32 -7.07 -8.60 -10.45
C GLY A 32 -7.64 -8.32 -9.06
N HIS A 33 -7.08 -8.89 -7.99
CA HIS A 33 -7.56 -8.64 -6.63
C HIS A 33 -7.44 -7.19 -6.20
N GLN A 34 -6.42 -6.50 -6.71
CA GLN A 34 -6.08 -5.14 -6.33
C GLN A 34 -7.10 -4.12 -6.80
N CYS A 35 -7.90 -4.46 -7.81
CA CYS A 35 -8.97 -3.61 -8.31
C CYS A 35 -9.94 -3.31 -7.16
N ARG A 36 -10.27 -2.03 -6.95
CA ARG A 36 -11.08 -1.55 -5.82
C ARG A 36 -12.46 -2.22 -5.73
N ASN A 37 -12.98 -2.73 -6.84
CA ASN A 37 -14.27 -3.37 -7.00
C ASN A 37 -14.19 -4.89 -7.30
N SER A 38 -13.02 -5.53 -7.18
CA SER A 38 -12.91 -6.98 -7.41
C SER A 38 -13.84 -7.75 -6.47
N SER A 39 -14.26 -8.95 -6.87
CA SER A 39 -15.03 -9.84 -6.00
C SER A 39 -14.22 -10.25 -4.77
N THR A 40 -14.87 -10.85 -3.78
CA THR A 40 -14.23 -11.32 -2.56
C THR A 40 -14.38 -12.83 -2.39
N THR A 41 -13.39 -13.47 -1.78
CA THR A 41 -13.47 -14.87 -1.34
C THR A 41 -12.93 -14.99 0.08
N THR A 42 -13.38 -15.98 0.85
CA THR A 42 -12.81 -16.31 2.17
C THR A 42 -11.83 -17.49 2.11
N THR A 43 -11.60 -18.05 0.93
CA THR A 43 -10.65 -19.16 0.74
C THR A 43 -9.23 -18.60 0.69
N LEU A 44 -8.43 -18.91 1.70
CA LEU A 44 -7.01 -18.54 1.73
C LEU A 44 -6.23 -19.32 0.66
N SER A 45 -5.22 -18.67 0.10
CA SER A 45 -4.32 -19.32 -0.86
C SER A 45 -3.28 -20.19 -0.15
N SER A 46 -3.00 -21.38 -0.67
CA SER A 46 -1.92 -22.26 -0.19
C SER A 46 -0.56 -21.99 -0.87
N GLY A 47 -0.52 -21.04 -1.81
CA GLY A 47 0.70 -20.65 -2.52
C GLY A 47 0.70 -19.18 -2.94
N ASP A 48 1.76 -18.77 -3.63
CA ASP A 48 1.99 -17.36 -3.99
C ASP A 48 1.07 -16.84 -5.10
N GLN A 49 0.33 -17.74 -5.76
CA GLN A 49 -0.58 -17.47 -6.86
C GLN A 49 -1.92 -18.18 -6.60
N PRO A 50 -2.97 -17.45 -6.22
CA PRO A 50 -4.29 -18.05 -5.93
C PRO A 50 -5.02 -18.61 -7.15
N GLY A 51 -4.64 -18.15 -8.36
CA GLY A 51 -5.29 -18.56 -9.62
C GLY A 51 -6.62 -17.86 -9.90
N HIS A 52 -6.96 -16.80 -9.15
CA HIS A 52 -8.14 -15.96 -9.36
C HIS A 52 -7.87 -14.51 -8.97
N GLY A 53 -8.71 -13.59 -9.45
CA GLY A 53 -8.63 -12.16 -9.15
C GLY A 53 -9.47 -11.71 -7.96
N ASP A 54 -10.03 -12.61 -7.15
CA ASP A 54 -10.79 -12.20 -5.96
C ASP A 54 -9.89 -11.69 -4.83
N PHE A 55 -10.32 -10.64 -4.15
CA PHE A 55 -9.73 -10.17 -2.90
C PHE A 55 -10.00 -11.16 -1.77
N ILE A 56 -8.94 -11.69 -1.15
CA ILE A 56 -9.07 -12.76 -0.15
C ILE A 56 -9.32 -12.15 1.22
N LEU A 57 -10.49 -12.39 1.78
CA LEU A 57 -10.86 -12.02 3.13
C LEU A 57 -10.26 -13.01 4.14
N SER A 58 -9.69 -12.48 5.21
CA SER A 58 -9.07 -13.26 6.29
C SER A 58 -9.70 -12.85 7.62
N LEU A 59 -10.52 -13.74 8.18
CA LEU A 59 -11.35 -13.46 9.36
C LEU A 59 -10.66 -13.83 10.68
N THR A 60 -9.52 -14.52 10.60
CA THR A 60 -8.79 -15.07 11.75
C THR A 60 -7.33 -14.63 11.74
N GLY A 61 -6.74 -14.46 12.93
CA GLY A 61 -5.32 -14.16 13.05
C GLY A 61 -4.45 -15.25 12.41
N PRO A 62 -3.36 -14.89 11.71
CA PRO A 62 -2.71 -13.56 11.66
C PRO A 62 -3.27 -12.58 10.60
N MET A 63 -4.41 -12.89 9.97
CA MET A 63 -5.01 -12.09 8.90
C MET A 63 -4.08 -11.92 7.68
N ASP A 64 -3.73 -13.06 7.09
CA ASP A 64 -3.01 -13.14 5.83
C ASP A 64 -3.95 -13.68 4.73
N TRP A 65 -3.69 -13.30 3.48
CA TRP A 65 -4.43 -13.82 2.32
C TRP A 65 -3.96 -15.23 1.93
N ARG A 66 -2.82 -15.66 2.47
CA ARG A 66 -2.24 -16.99 2.26
C ARG A 66 -2.03 -17.73 3.59
N ASP A 67 -2.21 -19.04 3.57
CA ASP A 67 -1.91 -19.97 4.66
C ASP A 67 -1.23 -21.24 4.10
N PRO A 68 0.05 -21.53 4.46
CA PRO A 68 0.89 -20.87 5.48
C PRO A 68 1.40 -19.51 5.02
N GLN A 69 1.73 -18.57 5.92
CA GLN A 69 2.30 -17.26 5.53
C GLN A 69 3.63 -17.37 4.75
N GLU A 70 3.95 -16.37 3.93
CA GLU A 70 5.26 -16.20 3.27
C GLU A 70 5.72 -14.75 3.36
N SER A 71 6.99 -14.55 3.70
CA SER A 71 7.57 -13.21 3.89
C SER A 71 8.60 -12.86 2.82
N ASN A 72 9.05 -13.83 2.01
CA ASN A 72 9.99 -13.60 0.91
C ASN A 72 9.29 -13.14 -0.40
N LEU A 73 8.25 -12.32 -0.27
CA LEU A 73 7.49 -11.73 -1.39
C LEU A 73 7.84 -10.24 -1.49
N TRP A 74 7.83 -9.69 -2.71
CA TRP A 74 8.17 -8.29 -3.01
C TRP A 74 9.62 -7.88 -2.62
N GLN A 75 10.52 -8.85 -2.50
CA GLN A 75 11.90 -8.61 -2.06
C GLN A 75 12.81 -8.22 -3.24
N GLY A 76 12.89 -6.91 -3.52
CA GLY A 76 13.74 -6.36 -4.56
C GLY A 76 13.10 -6.36 -5.96
N VAL A 77 13.84 -5.86 -6.96
CA VAL A 77 13.37 -5.76 -8.36
C VAL A 77 12.99 -7.12 -8.93
N ASN A 78 13.78 -8.17 -8.65
CA ASN A 78 13.53 -9.54 -9.06
C ASN A 78 12.76 -10.36 -8.01
N GLY A 79 12.15 -9.68 -7.04
CA GLY A 79 11.40 -10.33 -5.97
C GLY A 79 10.16 -11.06 -6.49
N VAL A 80 9.84 -12.20 -5.87
CA VAL A 80 8.60 -12.93 -6.17
C VAL A 80 7.40 -11.99 -6.01
N ASN A 81 6.48 -12.05 -6.97
CA ASN A 81 5.25 -11.26 -7.00
C ASN A 81 5.42 -9.73 -7.03
N ASN A 82 6.60 -9.20 -7.34
CA ASN A 82 6.78 -7.75 -7.49
C ASN A 82 5.78 -7.19 -8.54
N PRO A 83 4.84 -6.32 -8.14
CA PRO A 83 3.82 -5.78 -9.05
C PRO A 83 4.33 -4.56 -9.84
N CYS A 84 5.53 -4.07 -9.51
CA CYS A 84 6.11 -2.89 -10.16
C CYS A 84 6.64 -3.19 -11.57
N PRO A 85 6.73 -2.19 -12.46
CA PRO A 85 7.34 -2.35 -13.78
C PRO A 85 8.80 -2.80 -13.72
N ASP A 86 9.33 -3.29 -14.83
CA ASP A 86 10.73 -3.72 -14.95
C ASP A 86 11.73 -2.66 -14.46
N GLY A 87 12.65 -3.08 -13.58
CA GLY A 87 13.62 -2.18 -12.95
C GLY A 87 13.08 -1.38 -11.76
N PHE A 88 11.84 -1.60 -11.35
CA PHE A 88 11.25 -0.97 -10.17
C PHE A 88 10.89 -2.01 -9.12
N ARG A 89 10.81 -1.56 -7.86
CA ARG A 89 10.33 -2.34 -6.71
C ARG A 89 9.50 -1.48 -5.77
N LEU A 90 8.88 -2.11 -4.79
CA LEU A 90 8.33 -1.38 -3.65
C LEU A 90 9.45 -0.77 -2.80
N PRO A 91 9.23 0.43 -2.23
CA PRO A 91 10.13 1.00 -1.24
C PRO A 91 10.12 0.18 0.04
N THR A 92 11.24 0.21 0.75
CA THR A 92 11.40 -0.34 2.09
C THR A 92 10.79 0.57 3.15
N ASP A 93 10.71 0.09 4.40
CA ASP A 93 10.26 0.90 5.54
C ASP A 93 11.16 2.13 5.74
N SER A 94 12.48 2.00 5.56
CA SER A 94 13.43 3.11 5.66
C SER A 94 13.18 4.17 4.59
N GLU A 95 13.03 3.77 3.33
CA GLU A 95 12.84 4.70 2.21
C GLU A 95 11.49 5.44 2.30
N LEU A 96 10.41 4.77 2.70
CA LEU A 96 9.14 5.45 2.98
C LEU A 96 9.24 6.38 4.19
N ASN A 97 9.99 6.00 5.22
CA ASN A 97 10.18 6.85 6.38
C ASN A 97 11.00 8.11 6.06
N GLU A 98 12.02 7.98 5.20
CA GLU A 98 12.80 9.10 4.70
C GLU A 98 11.94 10.05 3.86
N GLU A 99 11.12 9.52 2.95
CA GLU A 99 10.11 10.32 2.22
C GLU A 99 9.19 11.05 3.20
N ARG A 100 8.61 10.34 4.18
CA ARG A 100 7.72 10.93 5.18
C ARG A 100 8.40 12.07 5.96
N LEU A 101 9.65 11.88 6.38
CA LEU A 101 10.40 12.89 7.13
C LEU A 101 10.71 14.13 6.28
N SER A 102 10.78 13.99 4.95
CA SER A 102 10.99 15.11 4.03
C SER A 102 9.79 16.06 3.92
N TRP A 103 8.60 15.65 4.38
CA TRP A 103 7.38 16.46 4.28
C TRP A 103 7.37 17.67 5.22
N VAL A 104 8.27 17.72 6.19
CA VAL A 104 8.37 18.81 7.17
C VAL A 104 9.52 19.74 6.82
N ASP A 105 9.19 20.97 6.47
CA ASP A 105 10.10 22.09 6.29
C ASP A 105 9.66 23.21 7.26
N PRO A 106 10.49 23.50 8.28
CA PRO A 106 10.22 24.55 9.26
C PRO A 106 10.08 25.96 8.64
N GLN A 107 10.62 26.18 7.44
CA GLN A 107 10.63 27.50 6.80
C GLN A 107 9.32 27.84 6.10
N ILE A 108 8.55 26.83 5.67
CA ILE A 108 7.30 27.02 4.90
C ILE A 108 6.05 26.47 5.61
N ASN A 109 6.15 26.19 6.92
CA ASN A 109 5.05 25.70 7.75
C ASN A 109 4.36 24.45 7.16
N SER A 110 5.14 23.50 6.63
CA SER A 110 4.59 22.22 6.17
C SER A 110 4.42 21.25 7.33
N SER A 111 3.56 20.25 7.14
CA SER A 111 3.09 19.36 8.20
C SER A 111 3.33 17.89 7.87
N ASN A 112 3.70 17.09 8.87
CA ASN A 112 3.86 15.65 8.74
C ASN A 112 2.49 14.95 8.69
N ASN A 113 1.64 15.25 7.71
CA ASN A 113 0.28 14.72 7.53
C ASN A 113 -0.09 14.71 6.02
N ALA A 114 -1.37 14.51 5.68
CA ALA A 114 -1.83 14.50 4.28
C ALA A 114 -1.46 15.76 3.48
N ALA A 115 -1.43 16.93 4.11
CA ALA A 115 -1.07 18.17 3.43
C ALA A 115 0.42 18.18 3.02
N GLY A 116 1.32 17.74 3.91
CA GLY A 116 2.74 17.58 3.57
C GLY A 116 3.00 16.45 2.58
N ALA A 117 2.28 15.33 2.70
CA ALA A 117 2.36 14.22 1.76
C ALA A 117 1.97 14.64 0.33
N PHE A 118 0.93 15.47 0.20
CA PHE A 118 0.51 16.01 -1.08
C PHE A 118 1.44 17.14 -1.58
N ALA A 119 1.97 17.96 -0.69
CA ALA A 119 2.94 19.01 -1.04
C ALA A 119 4.32 18.45 -1.42
N SER A 120 4.63 17.20 -1.08
CA SER A 120 5.87 16.54 -1.47
C SER A 120 5.98 16.37 -2.99
N PRO A 121 7.19 16.21 -3.54
CA PRO A 121 7.36 15.92 -4.97
C PRO A 121 6.58 14.70 -5.46
N LEU A 122 6.28 13.74 -4.58
CA LEU A 122 5.54 12.52 -4.93
C LEU A 122 4.01 12.70 -4.95
N LYS A 123 3.50 13.79 -4.37
CA LYS A 123 2.07 14.13 -4.27
C LYS A 123 1.24 12.92 -3.85
N MET A 124 1.45 12.41 -2.65
CA MET A 124 0.81 11.17 -2.20
C MET A 124 -0.64 11.42 -1.75
N PRO A 125 -1.66 10.85 -2.44
CA PRO A 125 -3.06 11.01 -2.04
C PRO A 125 -3.45 10.11 -0.85
N MET A 126 -4.58 10.43 -0.23
CA MET A 126 -5.26 9.60 0.79
C MET A 126 -6.15 8.54 0.13
N ALA A 127 -5.52 7.61 -0.57
CA ALA A 127 -6.19 6.59 -1.39
C ALA A 127 -6.96 5.52 -0.60
N GLY A 128 -6.92 5.57 0.74
CA GLY A 128 -7.68 4.69 1.61
C GLY A 128 -7.16 3.26 1.67
N ASN A 129 -8.05 2.34 2.08
CA ASN A 129 -7.75 0.92 2.17
C ASN A 129 -8.96 0.04 1.87
N ARG A 130 -8.66 -1.26 1.66
CA ARG A 130 -9.65 -2.31 1.57
C ARG A 130 -9.59 -3.22 2.79
N SER A 131 -10.72 -3.37 3.46
CA SER A 131 -10.87 -4.15 4.68
C SER A 131 -10.67 -5.65 4.43
N PRO A 132 -9.88 -6.35 5.27
CA PRO A 132 -9.59 -7.76 5.10
C PRO A 132 -10.74 -8.66 5.57
N THR A 133 -11.77 -8.12 6.23
CA THR A 133 -12.84 -8.94 6.82
C THR A 133 -14.16 -8.90 6.05
N ASN A 134 -14.40 -7.83 5.31
CA ASN A 134 -15.64 -7.63 4.56
C ASN A 134 -15.42 -7.02 3.17
N GLY A 135 -14.18 -6.73 2.79
CA GLY A 135 -13.82 -6.20 1.48
C GLY A 135 -14.25 -4.75 1.23
N SER A 136 -14.78 -4.04 2.24
CA SER A 136 -15.21 -2.65 2.09
C SER A 136 -14.00 -1.74 1.82
N VAL A 137 -14.15 -0.80 0.90
CA VAL A 137 -13.15 0.26 0.65
C VAL A 137 -13.50 1.49 1.48
N ILE A 138 -12.53 2.02 2.21
CA ILE A 138 -12.67 3.20 3.07
C ILE A 138 -11.63 4.24 2.63
N ILE A 139 -12.08 5.44 2.26
CA ILE A 139 -11.24 6.56 1.81
C ILE A 139 -11.21 7.61 2.93
N ASN A 140 -10.21 7.53 3.80
CA ASN A 140 -10.06 8.46 4.93
C ASN A 140 -8.60 8.68 5.36
N SER A 141 -7.63 8.10 4.63
CA SER A 141 -6.24 8.05 5.04
C SER A 141 -5.33 7.69 3.87
N GLY A 142 -4.06 8.08 3.98
CA GLY A 142 -2.98 7.58 3.14
C GLY A 142 -2.39 6.32 3.73
N LEU A 143 -2.51 5.21 3.01
CA LEU A 143 -2.05 3.89 3.42
C LEU A 143 -1.23 3.26 2.31
N TYR A 144 0.06 3.05 2.57
CA TYR A 144 1.01 2.58 1.57
C TYR A 144 1.84 1.43 2.09
N TRP A 145 1.92 0.35 1.32
CA TRP A 145 2.78 -0.78 1.65
C TRP A 145 4.26 -0.43 1.47
N SER A 146 5.07 -0.95 2.38
CA SER A 146 6.51 -1.16 2.20
C SER A 146 6.78 -2.64 1.88
N SER A 147 7.91 -2.93 1.23
CA SER A 147 8.42 -4.30 1.03
C SER A 147 8.95 -4.95 2.31
N THR A 148 9.07 -4.20 3.42
CA THR A 148 9.60 -4.68 4.68
C THR A 148 8.54 -5.44 5.49
N PHE A 149 8.84 -6.68 5.84
CA PHE A 149 8.00 -7.49 6.72
C PHE A 149 8.45 -7.41 8.19
N SER A 150 7.57 -7.79 9.12
CA SER A 150 7.87 -7.89 10.55
C SER A 150 7.08 -9.04 11.18
N GLY A 151 7.72 -10.21 11.32
CA GLY A 151 7.04 -11.42 11.82
C GLY A 151 5.86 -11.81 10.91
N THR A 152 4.66 -11.86 11.48
CA THR A 152 3.42 -12.25 10.81
C THR A 152 2.70 -11.09 10.11
N VAL A 153 3.24 -9.87 10.20
CA VAL A 153 2.69 -8.64 9.64
C VAL A 153 3.72 -7.95 8.74
N SER A 154 3.33 -6.83 8.12
CA SER A 154 4.20 -6.04 7.24
C SER A 154 4.13 -4.55 7.51
N ARG A 155 5.17 -3.81 7.13
CA ARG A 155 5.30 -2.37 7.37
C ARG A 155 4.50 -1.55 6.36
N ARG A 156 3.94 -0.44 6.85
CA ARG A 156 3.19 0.53 6.05
C ARG A 156 3.45 1.95 6.52
N LEU A 157 3.30 2.88 5.59
CA LEU A 157 3.15 4.30 5.88
C LEU A 157 1.67 4.62 6.14
N LEU A 158 1.41 5.46 7.15
CA LEU A 158 0.11 5.98 7.52
C LEU A 158 0.15 7.50 7.58
N PHE A 159 -0.87 8.16 7.05
CA PHE A 159 -1.15 9.57 7.33
C PHE A 159 -2.64 9.86 7.19
N PHE A 160 -3.10 10.89 7.88
CA PHE A 160 -4.49 11.36 7.88
C PHE A 160 -4.55 12.85 7.54
N GLU A 161 -5.75 13.41 7.56
CA GLU A 161 -5.97 14.86 7.53
C GLU A 161 -5.35 15.59 8.74
N ILE A 162 -5.64 16.88 8.87
CA ILE A 162 -5.09 17.78 9.88
C ILE A 162 -5.29 17.18 11.29
N ASP A 163 -4.27 17.30 12.14
CA ASP A 163 -4.18 16.89 13.56
C ASP A 163 -3.55 15.52 13.90
N GLU A 164 -3.29 14.65 12.92
CA GLU A 164 -2.54 13.39 13.17
C GLU A 164 -1.23 13.32 12.40
N ASN A 165 -0.14 13.03 13.13
CA ASN A 165 1.18 12.86 12.54
C ASN A 165 1.26 11.54 11.75
N ALA A 166 1.79 11.64 10.54
CA ALA A 166 2.16 10.50 9.72
C ALA A 166 3.19 9.63 10.45
N SER A 167 3.11 8.31 10.24
CA SER A 167 3.94 7.32 10.93
C SER A 167 4.17 6.07 10.09
N MET A 168 5.26 5.37 10.38
CA MET A 168 5.50 3.99 9.93
C MET A 168 4.94 3.01 10.96
N ASN A 169 4.06 2.12 10.55
CA ASN A 169 3.39 1.15 11.40
C ASN A 169 3.43 -0.25 10.79
N ILE A 170 2.96 -1.24 11.54
CA ILE A 170 2.70 -2.59 11.06
C ILE A 170 1.23 -2.76 10.69
N SER A 171 0.93 -3.72 9.81
CA SER A 171 -0.43 -4.13 9.49
C SER A 171 -0.49 -5.55 8.95
N GLU A 172 -1.68 -6.13 9.06
CA GLU A 172 -2.00 -7.47 8.57
C GLU A 172 -1.99 -7.53 7.05
N ARG A 173 -1.41 -8.60 6.50
CA ARG A 173 -1.08 -8.73 5.07
C ARG A 173 -2.31 -8.90 4.18
N ALA A 174 -3.44 -9.32 4.74
CA ALA A 174 -4.71 -9.41 4.01
C ALA A 174 -5.33 -8.05 3.67
N ARG A 175 -4.87 -6.94 4.27
CA ARG A 175 -5.39 -5.60 3.96
C ARG A 175 -4.99 -5.15 2.55
N GLY A 176 -5.88 -4.42 1.89
CA GLY A 176 -5.58 -3.77 0.62
C GLY A 176 -5.06 -2.36 0.86
N PHE A 177 -3.79 -2.07 0.53
CA PHE A 177 -3.22 -0.72 0.57
C PHE A 177 -2.59 -0.33 -0.76
N SER A 178 -2.36 0.97 -0.93
CA SER A 178 -1.74 1.50 -2.13
C SER A 178 -0.28 1.08 -2.23
N VAL A 179 0.21 0.99 -3.47
CA VAL A 179 1.62 0.70 -3.77
C VAL A 179 2.22 1.86 -4.56
N ARG A 180 3.42 2.27 -4.18
CA ARG A 180 4.30 3.15 -4.95
C ARG A 180 5.54 2.36 -5.33
N CYS A 181 6.02 2.56 -6.55
CA CYS A 181 7.21 1.88 -7.05
C CYS A 181 8.36 2.88 -7.19
N ILE A 182 9.53 2.51 -6.67
CA ILE A 182 10.79 3.25 -6.80
C ILE A 182 11.74 2.50 -7.74
N LYS A 183 12.60 3.25 -8.42
CA LYS A 183 13.58 2.69 -9.34
C LYS A 183 14.85 2.37 -8.57
N ASP A 184 15.40 1.18 -8.79
CA ASP A 184 16.76 0.82 -8.37
C ASP A 184 17.77 1.04 -9.51
#